data_AF-A0A8J3RHT0-F1
#
_entry.id   AF-A0A8J3RHT0-F1
#
_cell.length_a   1.000
_cell.length_b   1.000
_cell.length_c   1.000
_cell.angle_alpha   90.00
_cell.angle_beta   90.00
_cell.angle_gamma   90.00
#
_symmetry.space_group_name_H-M   'P 1'
#
loop_
_entity.id
_entity.type
_entity.pdbx_description
1 polymer ?
#
loop_
_entity_poly.entity_id
_entity_poly.type
_entity_poly.pdbx_seq_one_letter_code
_entity_poly.pdbx_strand_id
1 'polypeptide(L)'
;MEDEEQEISDESYRFIDEEEVSAALDHGPPPLPATLPPGSAAIAAAGRWGRYGSIVVLFRDHEDSELYDDTYLVVRSPAGQWQYPPPTSGGGGMPEWVLHRPEEPLPDWRGNHLVDLSARLDKPDTEWVTDLTVMATRRVATVQVRYAGEVVDVPVPAGGLVTVPHAIRHVDDSAEFRGFDTSGALIAVTHYRPLTDADRRSKWPDPELWTG
;
A
#
# COMPACT_ATOMS: atom_id res chain seq x y z
N MET A 1 50.32 14.14 1.99
CA MET A 1 49.25 13.54 2.80
C MET A 1 48.01 13.84 2.02
N GLU A 2 47.73 12.97 1.05
CA GLU A 2 46.48 12.97 0.31
C GLU A 2 45.54 12.14 1.16
N ASP A 3 44.44 12.76 1.59
CA ASP A 3 43.37 12.09 2.30
C ASP A 3 42.75 11.08 1.34
N GLU A 4 42.98 9.79 1.61
CA GLU A 4 42.20 8.72 1.00
C GLU A 4 40.78 8.82 1.57
N GLU A 5 39.89 9.48 0.84
CA GLU A 5 38.45 9.29 0.98
C GLU A 5 38.18 7.80 0.76
N GLN A 6 38.06 7.05 1.86
CA GLN A 6 37.46 5.73 1.83
C GLN A 6 36.03 5.92 1.32
N GLU A 7 35.80 5.53 0.06
CA GLU A 7 34.48 5.13 -0.41
C GLU A 7 33.91 4.15 0.63
N ILE A 8 33.00 4.66 1.46
CA ILE A 8 32.16 3.85 2.32
C ILE A 8 31.42 2.95 1.35
N SER A 9 31.78 1.66 1.38
CA SER A 9 31.17 0.65 0.53
C SER A 9 29.66 0.73 0.69
N ASP A 10 28.98 0.94 -0.43
CA ASP A 10 27.54 0.86 -0.63
C ASP A 10 27.03 -0.48 -0.06
N GLU A 11 26.69 -0.51 1.23
CA GLU A 11 25.97 -1.62 1.88
C GLU A 11 24.55 -1.59 1.36
N SER A 12 24.46 -1.95 0.08
CA SER A 12 23.33 -1.72 -0.80
C SER A 12 22.06 -2.33 -0.23
N TYR A 13 21.05 -1.47 -0.07
CA TYR A 13 19.67 -1.90 0.11
C TYR A 13 19.35 -3.02 -0.88
N ARG A 14 18.72 -4.09 -0.40
CA ARG A 14 18.06 -5.02 -1.31
C ARG A 14 16.87 -4.29 -1.94
N PHE A 15 17.06 -3.79 -3.15
CA PHE A 15 15.96 -3.31 -3.99
C PHE A 15 15.16 -4.50 -4.52
N ILE A 16 13.84 -4.33 -4.56
CA ILE A 16 12.91 -5.28 -5.18
C ILE A 16 13.11 -5.19 -6.69
N ASP A 17 13.33 -6.32 -7.35
CA ASP A 17 13.60 -6.35 -8.79
C ASP A 17 12.32 -6.33 -9.66
N GLU A 18 12.51 -6.20 -10.98
CA GLU A 18 11.42 -6.16 -11.96
C GLU A 18 10.54 -7.41 -11.95
N GLU A 19 11.14 -8.59 -11.72
CA GLU A 19 10.43 -9.86 -11.69
C GLU A 19 9.54 -9.93 -10.45
N GLU A 20 10.04 -9.53 -9.29
CA GLU A 20 9.28 -9.45 -8.05
C GLU A 20 8.10 -8.48 -8.16
N VAL A 21 8.31 -7.28 -8.73
CA VAL A 21 7.23 -6.30 -8.96
C VAL A 21 6.17 -6.86 -9.91
N SER A 22 6.59 -7.43 -11.04
CA SER A 22 5.67 -7.95 -12.05
C SER A 22 4.86 -9.12 -11.53
N ALA A 23 5.51 -10.07 -10.84
CA ALA A 23 4.84 -11.21 -10.23
C ALA A 23 3.83 -10.77 -9.18
N ALA A 24 4.18 -9.80 -8.33
CA ALA A 24 3.28 -9.29 -7.31
C ALA A 24 2.03 -8.61 -7.92
N LEU A 25 2.19 -7.83 -8.98
CA LEU A 25 1.07 -7.17 -9.66
C LEU A 25 0.16 -8.15 -10.41
N ASP A 26 0.70 -9.23 -10.97
CA ASP A 26 -0.07 -10.20 -11.76
C ASP A 26 -0.67 -11.33 -10.90
N HIS A 27 -0.04 -11.68 -9.79
CA HIS A 27 -0.38 -12.85 -8.97
C HIS A 27 -0.66 -12.54 -7.50
N GLY A 28 -0.46 -11.29 -7.07
CA GLY A 28 -0.54 -10.87 -5.68
C GLY A 28 0.81 -10.94 -4.97
N PRO A 29 0.98 -10.21 -3.85
CA PRO A 29 2.24 -10.14 -3.14
C PRO A 29 2.63 -11.51 -2.53
N PRO A 30 3.93 -11.82 -2.43
CA PRO A 30 4.39 -13.00 -1.71
C PRO A 30 4.04 -12.90 -0.21
N PRO A 31 4.01 -14.04 0.52
CA PRO A 31 3.90 -14.01 1.97
C PRO A 31 5.03 -13.18 2.58
N LEU A 32 4.67 -12.27 3.47
CA LEU A 32 5.63 -11.42 4.14
C LEU A 32 6.47 -12.24 5.14
N PRO A 33 7.78 -11.95 5.27
CA PRO A 33 8.61 -12.61 6.26
C PRO A 33 8.14 -12.21 7.67
N ALA A 34 8.32 -13.12 8.64
CA ALA A 34 8.00 -12.86 10.04
C ALA A 34 8.80 -11.67 10.61
N THR A 35 10.01 -11.48 10.11
CA THR A 35 10.88 -10.33 10.41
C THR A 35 11.57 -9.89 9.12
N LEU A 36 11.49 -8.59 8.82
CA LEU A 36 12.28 -7.98 7.75
C LEU A 36 13.67 -7.62 8.32
N PRO A 37 14.78 -8.13 7.76
CA PRO A 37 16.13 -7.76 8.20
C PRO A 37 16.47 -6.29 7.87
N PRO A 38 17.40 -5.65 8.62
CA PRO A 38 17.97 -4.36 8.23
C PRO A 38 18.53 -4.38 6.80
N GLY A 39 18.37 -3.27 6.08
CA GLY A 39 18.77 -3.12 4.67
C GLY A 39 17.92 -3.92 3.67
N SER A 40 16.79 -4.49 4.08
CA SER A 40 15.93 -5.32 3.23
C SER A 40 14.58 -4.69 2.95
N ALA A 41 13.97 -5.07 1.81
CA ALA A 41 12.62 -4.67 1.42
C ALA A 41 11.73 -5.88 1.08
N ALA A 42 10.41 -5.71 1.20
CA ALA A 42 9.40 -6.70 0.82
C ALA A 42 8.10 -6.04 0.34
N ILE A 43 7.45 -6.63 -0.67
CA ILE A 43 6.13 -6.18 -1.14
C ILE A 43 5.06 -6.65 -0.16
N ALA A 44 4.39 -5.71 0.51
CA ALA A 44 3.34 -5.99 1.49
C ALA A 44 1.93 -6.04 0.89
N ALA A 45 1.69 -5.27 -0.17
CA ALA A 45 0.44 -5.28 -0.91
C ALA A 45 0.72 -5.03 -2.39
N ALA A 46 -0.06 -5.65 -3.25
CA ALA A 46 -0.03 -5.38 -4.68
C ALA A 46 -1.43 -5.55 -5.28
N GLY A 47 -1.78 -4.66 -6.20
CA GLY A 47 -3.04 -4.73 -6.93
C GLY A 47 -2.98 -3.98 -8.24
N ARG A 48 -3.95 -4.24 -9.11
CA ARG A 48 -4.00 -3.66 -10.44
C ARG A 48 -5.43 -3.28 -10.83
N TRP A 49 -5.53 -2.28 -11.68
CA TRP A 49 -6.78 -1.85 -12.29
C TRP A 49 -6.53 -1.36 -13.72
N GLY A 50 -7.11 -2.06 -14.70
CA GLY A 50 -6.83 -1.78 -16.11
C GLY A 50 -5.33 -1.84 -16.41
N ARG A 51 -4.76 -0.71 -16.85
CA ARG A 51 -3.32 -0.57 -17.15
C ARG A 51 -2.48 -0.09 -15.97
N TYR A 52 -3.07 0.15 -14.81
CA TYR A 52 -2.36 0.66 -13.65
C TYR A 52 -2.12 -0.46 -12.63
N GLY A 53 -0.97 -0.41 -11.98
CA GLY A 53 -0.55 -1.23 -10.85
C GLY A 53 -0.22 -0.34 -9.65
N SER A 54 -0.43 -0.85 -8.45
CA SER A 54 0.04 -0.24 -7.21
C SER A 54 0.69 -1.31 -6.35
N ILE A 55 1.83 -0.99 -5.76
CA ILE A 55 2.50 -1.84 -4.77
C ILE A 55 2.81 -1.02 -3.52
N VAL A 56 2.63 -1.63 -2.37
CA VAL A 56 3.14 -1.13 -1.08
C VAL A 56 4.37 -1.95 -0.75
N VAL A 57 5.50 -1.29 -0.58
CA VAL A 57 6.78 -1.87 -0.21
C VAL A 57 7.07 -1.47 1.22
N LEU A 58 7.50 -2.43 2.03
CA LEU A 58 8.12 -2.14 3.31
C LEU A 58 9.62 -2.28 3.17
N PHE A 59 10.36 -1.35 3.76
CA PHE A 59 11.81 -1.43 3.85
C PHE A 59 12.25 -1.19 5.29
N ARG A 60 13.27 -1.92 5.73
CA ARG A 60 13.89 -1.69 7.03
C ARG A 60 15.24 -1.04 6.81
N ASP A 61 15.42 0.12 7.42
CA ASP A 61 16.68 0.84 7.34
C ASP A 61 17.83 0.03 7.93
N HIS A 62 19.02 0.25 7.40
CA HIS A 62 20.23 -0.47 7.77
C HIS A 62 20.94 0.13 9.00
N GLU A 63 20.80 1.44 9.24
CA GLU A 63 21.49 2.18 10.31
C GLU A 63 20.74 2.06 11.64
N ASP A 64 19.43 2.34 11.64
CA ASP A 64 18.62 2.42 12.86
C ASP A 64 17.60 1.27 13.00
N SER A 65 17.48 0.41 11.98
CA SER A 65 16.50 -0.68 11.91
C SER A 65 15.04 -0.22 11.97
N GLU A 66 14.75 1.05 11.73
CA GLU A 66 13.39 1.56 11.61
C GLU A 66 12.70 0.94 10.40
N LEU A 67 11.40 0.65 10.57
CA LEU A 67 10.56 0.11 9.51
C LEU A 67 9.85 1.27 8.84
N TYR A 68 9.92 1.30 7.52
CA TYR A 68 9.29 2.30 6.68
C TYR A 68 8.44 1.62 5.61
N ASP A 69 7.54 2.40 5.02
CA ASP A 69 6.77 2.00 3.85
C ASP A 69 6.99 2.98 2.69
N ASP A 70 6.73 2.50 1.48
CA ASP A 70 6.52 3.34 0.32
C ASP A 70 5.49 2.72 -0.61
N THR A 71 4.77 3.57 -1.33
CA THR A 71 3.76 3.14 -2.30
C THR A 71 4.18 3.59 -3.69
N TYR A 72 4.28 2.62 -4.60
CA TYR A 72 4.66 2.85 -5.98
C TYR A 72 3.47 2.62 -6.91
N LEU A 73 3.26 3.56 -7.83
CA LEU A 73 2.36 3.38 -8.96
C LEU A 73 3.16 2.90 -10.17
N VAL A 74 2.62 1.87 -10.84
CA VAL A 74 3.26 1.20 -11.97
C VAL A 74 2.30 1.23 -13.16
N VAL A 75 2.81 1.52 -14.35
CA VAL A 75 1.98 1.57 -15.57
C VAL A 75 2.31 0.38 -16.47
N ARG A 76 1.28 -0.23 -17.05
CA ARG A 76 1.43 -1.28 -18.05
C ARG A 76 1.60 -0.63 -19.42
N SER A 77 2.67 -1.00 -20.12
CA SER A 77 2.93 -0.58 -21.49
C SER A 77 1.86 -1.11 -22.46
N PRO A 78 1.74 -0.55 -23.67
CA PRO A 78 0.85 -1.08 -24.71
C PRO A 78 1.14 -2.54 -25.09
N ALA A 79 2.37 -3.01 -24.88
CA ALA A 79 2.76 -4.40 -25.10
C ALA A 79 2.31 -5.34 -23.96
N GLY A 80 1.70 -4.81 -22.89
CA GLY A 80 1.19 -5.59 -21.77
C GLY A 80 2.17 -5.81 -20.61
N GLN A 81 3.37 -5.21 -20.69
CA GLN A 81 4.43 -5.33 -19.69
C GLN A 81 4.37 -4.20 -18.66
N TRP A 82 4.65 -4.49 -17.39
CA TRP A 82 4.79 -3.45 -16.36
C TRP A 82 6.06 -2.62 -16.60
N GLN A 83 5.98 -1.31 -16.46
CA GLN A 83 7.11 -0.41 -16.65
C GLN A 83 7.96 -0.35 -15.38
N TYR A 84 9.23 -0.76 -15.48
CA TYR A 84 10.22 -0.76 -14.41
C TYR A 84 11.47 0.06 -14.82
N PRO A 85 12.15 0.76 -13.88
CA PRO A 85 11.73 1.01 -12.50
C PRO A 85 10.43 1.83 -12.46
N PRO A 86 9.59 1.65 -11.42
CA PRO A 86 8.33 2.37 -11.31
C PRO A 86 8.60 3.89 -11.19
N PRO A 87 7.85 4.74 -11.91
CA PRO A 87 8.24 6.13 -12.16
C PRO A 87 8.29 7.07 -10.93
N THR A 88 7.86 6.65 -9.73
CA THR A 88 8.05 7.44 -8.49
C THR A 88 7.95 6.57 -7.23
N SER A 89 8.82 6.80 -6.25
CA SER A 89 8.55 6.62 -4.81
C SER A 89 7.68 7.77 -4.31
N GLY A 90 6.66 7.47 -3.52
CA GLY A 90 5.68 8.46 -3.06
C GLY A 90 5.91 9.02 -1.67
N GLY A 91 6.92 8.54 -0.95
CA GLY A 91 7.08 8.87 0.46
C GLY A 91 5.92 8.28 1.26
N GLY A 92 6.01 6.98 1.52
CA GLY A 92 5.17 6.35 2.51
C GLY A 92 5.39 6.99 3.87
N GLY A 93 4.29 7.23 4.56
CA GLY A 93 4.30 7.76 5.91
C GLY A 93 3.25 7.05 6.73
N MET A 94 2.88 5.80 6.39
CA MET A 94 1.85 5.10 7.14
C MET A 94 2.22 5.17 8.62
N PRO A 95 1.26 5.48 9.51
CA PRO A 95 1.54 5.54 10.94
C PRO A 95 2.27 4.27 11.40
N GLU A 96 3.24 4.41 12.30
CA GLU A 96 4.09 3.29 12.75
C GLU A 96 3.27 2.05 13.17
N TRP A 97 2.10 2.26 13.78
CA TRP A 97 1.19 1.18 14.19
C TRP A 97 0.65 0.34 13.00
N VAL A 98 0.50 0.92 11.80
CA VAL A 98 0.14 0.19 10.57
C VAL A 98 1.27 -0.76 10.19
N LEU A 99 2.51 -0.29 10.34
CA LEU A 99 3.71 -1.06 10.02
C LEU A 99 3.89 -2.25 10.99
N HIS A 100 3.42 -2.10 12.23
CA HIS A 100 3.35 -3.16 13.24
C HIS A 100 2.21 -4.16 13.04
N ARG A 101 1.32 -3.95 12.05
CA ARG A 101 0.27 -4.89 11.59
C ARG A 101 -0.50 -5.56 12.74
N PRO A 102 -1.43 -4.83 13.39
CA PRO A 102 -2.08 -5.33 14.59
C PRO A 102 -2.80 -6.66 14.34
N GLU A 103 -2.56 -7.63 15.21
CA GLU A 103 -3.16 -8.98 15.13
C GLU A 103 -4.68 -8.97 15.34
N GLU A 104 -5.20 -7.88 15.93
CA GLU A 104 -6.60 -7.69 16.25
C GLU A 104 -7.10 -6.32 15.75
N PRO A 105 -8.42 -6.17 15.46
CA PRO A 105 -8.99 -4.85 15.25
C PRO A 105 -8.65 -3.96 16.44
N LEU A 106 -8.08 -2.79 16.18
CA LEU A 106 -7.64 -1.91 17.25
C LEU A 106 -8.82 -1.52 18.17
N PRO A 107 -8.65 -1.57 19.50
CA PRO A 107 -9.70 -1.20 20.45
C PRO A 107 -10.17 0.25 20.20
N ASP A 108 -11.46 0.52 20.42
CA ASP A 108 -12.10 1.84 20.28
C ASP A 108 -12.23 2.43 18.86
N TRP A 109 -11.79 1.71 17.83
CA TRP A 109 -11.93 2.14 16.45
C TRP A 109 -13.27 1.76 15.83
N ARG A 110 -14.38 2.14 16.48
CA ARG A 110 -15.78 1.88 16.07
C ARG A 110 -16.07 0.51 15.41
N GLY A 111 -15.29 -0.54 15.69
CA GLY A 111 -15.47 -1.88 15.11
C GLY A 111 -15.35 -1.97 13.58
N ASN A 112 -14.68 -1.04 12.89
CA ASN A 112 -14.57 -1.12 11.43
C ASN A 112 -13.52 -2.16 11.03
N HIS A 113 -13.92 -3.19 10.27
CA HIS A 113 -12.99 -4.23 9.78
C HIS A 113 -12.11 -3.77 8.60
N LEU A 114 -12.32 -2.55 8.12
CA LEU A 114 -11.55 -1.89 7.06
C LEU A 114 -11.20 -0.48 7.50
N VAL A 115 -9.95 -0.11 7.27
CA VAL A 115 -9.37 1.19 7.58
C VAL A 115 -8.83 1.78 6.29
N ASP A 116 -9.24 3.00 5.96
CA ASP A 116 -8.70 3.71 4.81
C ASP A 116 -7.33 4.32 5.16
N LEU A 117 -6.30 3.92 4.41
CA LEU A 117 -4.92 4.38 4.52
C LEU A 117 -4.46 5.16 3.28
N SER A 118 -5.32 5.23 2.27
CA SER A 118 -5.04 5.80 0.96
C SER A 118 -4.66 7.27 1.06
N ALA A 119 -3.66 7.72 0.28
CA ALA A 119 -3.56 9.10 -0.20
C ALA A 119 -2.24 9.32 -0.97
N ARG A 120 -2.27 9.11 -2.29
CA ARG A 120 -1.47 9.92 -3.21
C ARG A 120 -2.23 10.10 -4.51
N LEU A 121 -2.27 11.34 -4.99
CA LEU A 121 -2.75 11.66 -6.32
C LEU A 121 -1.53 11.91 -7.21
N ASP A 122 -1.31 11.02 -8.17
CA ASP A 122 -0.21 11.12 -9.12
C ASP A 122 -0.74 11.23 -10.55
N LYS A 123 0.12 11.68 -11.45
CA LYS A 123 -0.16 11.74 -12.87
C LYS A 123 0.94 11.02 -13.65
N PRO A 124 1.01 9.68 -13.56
CA PRO A 124 2.08 8.91 -14.18
C PRO A 124 2.06 9.00 -15.72
N ASP A 125 0.96 9.47 -16.31
CA ASP A 125 0.85 9.79 -17.74
C ASP A 125 -0.06 11.02 -18.00
N THR A 126 -1.13 10.86 -18.79
CA THR A 126 -2.13 11.91 -19.03
C THR A 126 -3.27 11.91 -18.02
N GLU A 127 -3.42 10.85 -17.23
CA GLU A 127 -4.54 10.65 -16.31
C GLU A 127 -4.09 10.79 -14.87
N TRP A 128 -4.97 11.37 -14.04
CA TRP A 128 -4.78 11.40 -12.60
C TRP A 128 -5.10 10.02 -12.03
N VAL A 129 -4.18 9.46 -11.27
CA VAL A 129 -4.28 8.12 -10.67
C VAL A 129 -4.02 8.24 -9.18
N THR A 130 -4.73 7.45 -8.39
CA THR A 130 -4.50 7.35 -6.95
C THR A 130 -4.34 5.90 -6.52
N ASP A 131 -3.51 5.66 -5.52
CA ASP A 131 -3.51 4.40 -4.78
C ASP A 131 -4.66 4.41 -3.77
N LEU A 132 -5.44 3.33 -3.78
CA LEU A 132 -6.48 3.08 -2.82
C LEU A 132 -6.02 1.95 -1.91
N THR A 133 -5.57 2.29 -0.71
CA THR A 133 -4.98 1.38 0.24
C THR A 133 -5.86 1.28 1.48
N VAL A 134 -6.24 0.06 1.85
CA VAL A 134 -6.96 -0.22 3.10
C VAL A 134 -6.19 -1.22 3.96
N MET A 135 -6.24 -1.04 5.27
CA MET A 135 -5.87 -2.10 6.21
C MET A 135 -7.12 -2.86 6.62
N ALA A 136 -7.12 -4.15 6.31
CA ALA A 136 -8.17 -5.08 6.67
C ALA A 136 -7.75 -5.92 7.88
N THR A 137 -8.70 -6.19 8.76
CA THR A 137 -8.45 -7.13 9.88
C THR A 137 -8.38 -8.56 9.34
N ARG A 138 -7.72 -9.48 10.06
CA ARG A 138 -7.65 -10.92 9.72
C ARG A 138 -9.00 -11.63 9.50
N ARG A 139 -10.11 -11.01 9.89
CA ARG A 139 -11.48 -11.53 9.68
C ARG A 139 -12.01 -11.25 8.27
N VAL A 140 -11.41 -10.31 7.54
CA VAL A 140 -11.73 -10.02 6.15
C VAL A 140 -10.87 -10.92 5.28
N ALA A 141 -11.50 -11.76 4.48
CA ALA A 141 -10.84 -12.63 3.51
C ALA A 141 -10.75 -11.98 2.12
N THR A 142 -11.73 -11.15 1.78
CA THR A 142 -11.81 -10.50 0.47
C THR A 142 -12.33 -9.07 0.62
N VAL A 143 -11.70 -8.15 -0.10
CA VAL A 143 -12.14 -6.77 -0.24
C VAL A 143 -12.66 -6.59 -1.65
N GLN A 144 -13.93 -6.26 -1.79
CA GLN A 144 -14.51 -5.82 -3.05
C GLN A 144 -14.42 -4.30 -3.14
N VAL A 145 -13.77 -3.80 -4.19
CA VAL A 145 -13.67 -2.38 -4.48
C VAL A 145 -14.62 -2.04 -5.63
N ARG A 146 -15.47 -1.04 -5.42
CA ARG A 146 -16.44 -0.56 -6.40
C ARG A 146 -16.20 0.89 -6.71
N TYR A 147 -16.07 1.21 -7.99
CA TYR A 147 -15.91 2.59 -8.43
C TYR A 147 -16.37 2.76 -9.87
N ALA A 148 -17.06 3.88 -10.17
CA ALA A 148 -17.51 4.25 -11.51
C ALA A 148 -18.15 3.11 -12.35
N GLY A 149 -18.92 2.24 -11.70
CA GLY A 149 -19.63 1.12 -12.33
C GLY A 149 -18.81 -0.17 -12.51
N GLU A 150 -17.53 -0.14 -12.16
CA GLU A 150 -16.63 -1.29 -12.19
C GLU A 150 -16.44 -1.88 -10.79
N VAL A 151 -16.13 -3.17 -10.74
CA VAL A 151 -15.99 -3.95 -9.51
C VAL A 151 -14.78 -4.88 -9.63
N VAL A 152 -13.93 -4.89 -8.61
CA VAL A 152 -12.84 -5.86 -8.48
C VAL A 152 -12.88 -6.50 -7.09
N ASP A 153 -12.56 -7.78 -7.03
CA ASP A 153 -12.37 -8.50 -5.77
C ASP A 153 -10.87 -8.70 -5.55
N VAL A 154 -10.39 -8.31 -4.37
CA VAL A 154 -8.98 -8.41 -3.97
C VAL A 154 -8.87 -9.32 -2.75
N PRO A 155 -8.08 -10.41 -2.81
CA PRO A 155 -7.82 -11.23 -1.63
C PRO A 155 -7.03 -10.43 -0.59
N VAL A 156 -7.39 -10.59 0.69
CA VAL A 156 -6.67 -9.95 1.79
C VAL A 156 -5.44 -10.81 2.14
N PRO A 157 -4.20 -10.30 2.02
CA PRO A 157 -3.02 -11.04 2.43
C PRO A 157 -2.97 -11.15 3.97
N ALA A 158 -2.12 -12.02 4.50
CA ALA A 158 -1.97 -12.22 5.94
C ALA A 158 -1.64 -10.93 6.71
N GLY A 159 -0.96 -9.96 6.06
CA GLY A 159 -0.66 -8.65 6.63
C GLY A 159 -1.82 -7.65 6.62
N GLY A 160 -2.99 -8.01 6.09
CA GLY A 160 -4.19 -7.18 6.08
C GLY A 160 -4.18 -6.02 5.07
N LEU A 161 -3.01 -5.63 4.55
CA LEU A 161 -2.89 -4.52 3.60
C LEU A 161 -3.40 -4.92 2.22
N VAL A 162 -4.36 -4.16 1.72
CA VAL A 162 -4.90 -4.28 0.35
C VAL A 162 -4.69 -2.95 -0.33
N THR A 163 -4.13 -2.97 -1.54
CA THR A 163 -3.99 -1.77 -2.37
C THR A 163 -4.48 -2.01 -3.79
N VAL A 164 -5.13 -1.02 -4.40
CA VAL A 164 -5.44 -0.99 -5.82
C VAL A 164 -5.25 0.41 -6.38
N PRO A 165 -4.66 0.57 -7.57
CA PRO A 165 -4.62 1.86 -8.23
C PRO A 165 -5.99 2.19 -8.82
N HIS A 166 -6.31 3.47 -8.96
CA HIS A 166 -7.48 3.88 -9.70
C HIS A 166 -7.35 5.25 -10.36
N ALA A 167 -7.92 5.41 -11.56
CA ALA A 167 -7.93 6.69 -12.27
C ALA A 167 -9.04 7.60 -11.74
N ILE A 168 -8.68 8.80 -11.28
CA ILE A 168 -9.62 9.80 -10.81
C ILE A 168 -10.25 10.51 -12.01
N ARG A 169 -11.58 10.48 -12.11
CA ARG A 169 -12.35 11.15 -13.17
C ARG A 169 -12.87 12.51 -12.70
N HIS A 170 -13.23 12.61 -11.42
CA HIS A 170 -13.71 13.83 -10.78
C HIS A 170 -13.23 13.92 -9.32
N VAL A 171 -13.09 15.15 -8.80
CA VAL A 171 -12.66 15.41 -7.41
C VAL A 171 -13.66 14.91 -6.35
N ASP A 172 -14.91 14.71 -6.75
CA ASP A 172 -15.99 14.22 -5.87
C ASP A 172 -16.21 12.71 -5.99
N ASP A 173 -15.41 12.02 -6.80
CA ASP A 173 -15.56 10.59 -6.95
C ASP A 173 -15.28 9.87 -5.61
N SER A 174 -15.94 8.73 -5.39
CA SER A 174 -15.70 7.90 -4.21
C SER A 174 -15.70 6.42 -4.56
N ALA A 175 -14.77 5.67 -3.97
CA ALA A 175 -14.73 4.22 -4.09
C ALA A 175 -15.40 3.62 -2.84
N GLU A 176 -16.21 2.58 -3.05
CA GLU A 176 -16.77 1.79 -1.96
C GLU A 176 -15.93 0.53 -1.76
N PHE A 177 -15.48 0.33 -0.54
CA PHE A 177 -14.74 -0.84 -0.10
C PHE A 177 -15.63 -1.71 0.75
N ARG A 178 -15.83 -2.96 0.36
CA ARG A 178 -16.67 -3.93 1.06
C ARG A 178 -15.85 -5.12 1.50
N GLY A 179 -15.80 -5.36 2.80
CA GLY A 179 -15.06 -6.47 3.40
C GLY A 179 -15.96 -7.68 3.61
N PHE A 180 -15.52 -8.83 3.14
CA PHE A 180 -16.21 -10.11 3.28
C PHE A 180 -15.34 -11.08 4.09
N ASP A 181 -15.97 -11.88 4.94
CA ASP A 181 -15.31 -12.97 5.65
C ASP A 181 -15.15 -14.24 4.78
N THR A 182 -14.56 -15.30 5.34
CA THR A 182 -14.35 -16.57 4.64
C THR A 182 -15.65 -17.32 4.28
N SER A 183 -16.78 -16.94 4.87
CA SER A 183 -18.10 -17.47 4.52
C SER A 183 -18.77 -16.69 3.38
N GLY A 184 -18.18 -15.57 2.95
CA GLY A 184 -18.76 -14.65 1.98
C GLY A 184 -19.76 -13.67 2.59
N ALA A 185 -19.85 -13.59 3.92
CA ALA A 185 -20.71 -12.62 4.59
C ALA A 185 -20.06 -11.23 4.57
N LEU A 186 -20.86 -10.20 4.24
CA LEU A 186 -20.43 -8.81 4.33
C LEU A 186 -20.28 -8.41 5.80
N ILE A 187 -19.09 -7.98 6.21
CA ILE A 187 -18.80 -7.60 7.60
C ILE A 187 -18.39 -6.14 7.76
N ALA A 188 -17.92 -5.47 6.71
CA ALA A 188 -17.59 -4.05 6.75
C ALA A 188 -17.83 -3.35 5.43
N VAL A 189 -18.11 -2.04 5.53
CA VAL A 189 -18.15 -1.12 4.40
C VAL A 189 -17.40 0.14 4.81
N THR A 190 -16.48 0.60 3.97
CA THR A 190 -15.86 1.92 4.09
C THR A 190 -15.89 2.62 2.74
N HIS A 191 -15.82 3.95 2.75
CA HIS A 191 -15.84 4.76 1.54
C HIS A 191 -14.54 5.55 1.47
N TYR A 192 -13.83 5.41 0.37
CA TYR A 192 -12.68 6.22 0.04
C TYR A 192 -13.10 7.45 -0.74
N ARG A 193 -12.48 8.58 -0.42
CA ARG A 193 -12.51 9.80 -1.23
C ARG A 193 -11.07 10.22 -1.53
N PRO A 194 -10.76 10.71 -2.73
CA PRO A 194 -9.47 11.29 -3.05
C PRO A 194 -9.04 12.31 -2.00
N LEU A 195 -7.91 12.04 -1.35
CA LEU A 195 -7.31 12.94 -0.35
C LEU A 195 -6.04 13.55 -0.91
N THR A 196 -5.81 14.83 -0.61
CA THR A 196 -4.53 15.49 -0.89
C THR A 196 -3.49 15.11 0.19
N ASP A 197 -2.20 15.33 -0.07
CA ASP A 197 -1.12 15.12 0.92
C ASP A 197 -1.33 15.94 2.22
N ALA A 198 -2.06 17.06 2.15
CA ALA A 198 -2.42 17.88 3.30
C ALA A 198 -3.56 17.27 4.12
N ASP A 199 -4.54 16.65 3.45
CA ASP A 199 -5.60 15.88 4.12
C ASP A 199 -5.04 14.67 4.86
N ARG A 200 -4.00 14.02 4.30
CA ARG A 200 -3.32 12.87 4.90
C ARG A 200 -2.80 13.18 6.32
N ARG A 201 -2.09 14.30 6.47
CA ARG A 201 -1.50 14.72 7.76
C ARG A 201 -2.51 15.09 8.85
N SER A 202 -3.74 15.43 8.47
CA SER A 202 -4.75 15.98 9.39
C SER A 202 -5.91 15.03 9.67
N LYS A 203 -6.08 13.96 8.89
CA LYS A 203 -7.18 13.00 9.00
C LYS A 203 -6.77 11.63 9.55
N TRP A 204 -5.49 11.40 9.82
CA TRP A 204 -5.06 10.19 10.51
C TRP A 204 -5.60 10.19 11.95
N PRO A 205 -5.99 9.01 12.48
CA PRO A 205 -6.42 8.90 13.86
C PRO A 205 -5.34 9.46 14.79
N ASP A 206 -5.79 10.23 15.77
CA ASP A 206 -4.92 10.84 16.76
C ASP A 206 -4.11 9.78 17.53
N PRO A 207 -2.77 9.89 17.60
CA PRO A 207 -1.92 9.06 18.46
C PRO A 207 -2.36 9.02 19.93
N GLU A 208 -3.01 10.09 20.45
CA GLU A 208 -3.52 10.17 21.83
C GLU A 208 -4.68 9.20 22.13
N LEU A 209 -5.27 8.57 21.11
CA LEU A 209 -6.29 7.53 21.29
C LEU A 209 -5.74 6.20 21.85
N TRP A 210 -4.42 6.10 22.05
CA TRP A 210 -3.72 4.83 22.35
C TRP A 210 -2.73 4.91 23.52
N THR A 211 -2.38 6.10 23.99
CA THR A 211 -1.41 6.30 25.09
C THR A 211 -2.07 6.33 26.47
N GLY A 212 -3.18 5.60 26.65
CA GLY A 212 -3.87 5.49 27.94
C GLY A 212 -2.94 5.27 29.12
#